data_AF-A0A0C2G067-F1
#
_entry.id   AF-A0A0C2G067-F1
#
_cell.length_a   1.000
_cell.length_b   1.000
_cell.length_c   1.000
_cell.angle_alpha   90.00
_cell.angle_beta   90.00
_cell.angle_gamma   90.00
#
_symmetry.space_group_name_H-M   'P 1'
#
loop_
_entity.id
_entity.type
_entity.pdbx_description
1 polymer ?
#
loop_
_entity_poly.entity_id
_entity_poly.type
_entity_poly.pdbx_seq_one_letter_code
_entity_poly.pdbx_strand_id
1 'polypeptide(L)'
;MPHEKEIFETYNDKANTPKYWIPANWALAMTYQAWKNGHIESAYYKATLQEIDTYFPVMTSLQFVFYMGWMKVIEAVLNPFGEDDDDFETNALIDRNITVTSIPRKKKLPYREDSPSRFQEKCLSGE
;
A
#
# COMPACT_ATOMS: atom_id res chain seq x y z
N MET A 1 -7.54 -26.50 10.60
CA MET A 1 -7.27 -27.72 9.82
C MET A 1 -5.86 -28.19 10.16
N PRO A 2 -5.70 -29.10 11.15
CA PRO A 2 -4.38 -29.54 11.63
C PRO A 2 -3.61 -30.36 10.58
N HIS A 3 -4.30 -31.25 9.87
CA HIS A 3 -3.68 -32.17 8.90
C HIS A 3 -3.04 -31.46 7.69
N GLU A 4 -3.63 -30.36 7.22
CA GLU A 4 -3.10 -29.59 6.07
C GLU A 4 -1.84 -28.81 6.46
N LYS A 5 -1.75 -28.38 7.72
CA LYS A 5 -0.54 -27.74 8.26
C LYS A 5 0.62 -28.73 8.34
N GLU A 6 0.36 -29.96 8.78
CA GLU A 6 1.37 -31.01 8.82
C GLU A 6 1.90 -31.34 7.41
N ILE A 7 1.03 -31.43 6.40
CA ILE A 7 1.45 -31.65 5.01
C ILE A 7 2.22 -30.43 4.49
N PHE A 8 1.80 -29.21 4.81
CA PHE A 8 2.51 -27.99 4.41
C PHE A 8 3.92 -27.90 5.02
N GLU A 9 4.06 -28.27 6.29
CA GLU A 9 5.34 -28.24 7.02
C GLU A 9 6.31 -29.35 6.56
N THR A 10 5.80 -30.48 6.05
CA THR A 10 6.64 -31.55 5.48
C THR A 10 7.28 -31.20 4.14
N TYR A 11 6.73 -30.25 3.37
CA TYR A 11 7.38 -29.69 2.18
C TYR A 11 8.47 -28.69 2.61
N ASN A 12 9.64 -29.18 2.99
CA ASN A 12 10.82 -28.35 3.29
C ASN A 12 11.90 -28.51 2.20
N ASP A 13 12.01 -27.50 1.35
CA ASP A 13 13.05 -27.34 0.34
C ASP A 13 14.33 -26.74 0.95
N LYS A 14 15.50 -27.27 0.58
CA LYS A 14 16.82 -26.84 1.13
C LYS A 14 17.13 -25.34 0.93
N ALA A 15 16.38 -24.65 0.07
CA ALA A 15 16.58 -23.26 -0.31
C ALA A 15 15.66 -22.27 0.40
N ASN A 16 14.78 -22.73 1.32
CA ASN A 16 13.86 -21.91 2.10
C ASN A 16 13.10 -20.87 1.24
N THR A 17 12.63 -21.32 0.07
CA THR A 17 11.91 -20.44 -0.86
C THR A 17 10.47 -20.23 -0.39
N PRO A 18 9.86 -19.08 -0.68
CA PRO A 18 8.51 -18.79 -0.19
C PRO A 18 7.47 -19.76 -0.80
N LYS A 19 6.72 -20.44 0.09
CA LYS A 19 5.88 -21.62 -0.21
C LYS A 19 4.45 -21.28 -0.68
N TYR A 20 4.24 -20.06 -1.19
CA TYR A 20 2.90 -19.56 -1.56
C TYR A 20 2.26 -20.31 -2.75
N TRP A 21 3.06 -21.01 -3.55
CA TRP A 21 2.59 -21.76 -4.71
C TRP A 21 2.05 -23.16 -4.35
N ILE A 22 2.32 -23.67 -3.13
CA ILE A 22 1.91 -25.01 -2.69
C ILE A 22 0.38 -25.14 -2.65
N PRO A 23 -0.39 -24.21 -2.06
CA PRO A 23 -1.85 -24.27 -2.10
C PRO A 23 -2.44 -24.19 -3.52
N ALA A 24 -1.80 -23.46 -4.43
CA ALA A 24 -2.23 -23.39 -5.84
C ALA A 24 -2.01 -24.73 -6.56
N ASN A 25 -0.88 -25.39 -6.30
CA ASN A 25 -0.60 -26.73 -6.82
C ASN A 25 -1.59 -27.78 -6.26
N TRP A 26 -1.97 -27.66 -4.98
CA TRP A 26 -3.01 -28.51 -4.39
C TRP A 26 -4.39 -28.24 -4.99
N ALA A 27 -4.76 -26.98 -5.24
CA ALA A 27 -6.02 -26.64 -5.91
C ALA A 27 -6.09 -27.25 -7.31
N LEU A 28 -4.99 -27.23 -8.07
CA LEU A 28 -4.90 -27.88 -9.39
C LEU A 28 -4.99 -29.42 -9.28
N ALA A 29 -4.38 -30.01 -8.26
CA ALA A 29 -4.49 -31.44 -8.02
C ALA A 29 -5.93 -31.84 -7.62
N MET A 30 -6.61 -31.02 -6.82
CA MET A 30 -8.02 -31.24 -6.45
C MET A 30 -8.94 -31.11 -7.65
N THR A 31 -8.73 -30.15 -8.55
CA THR A 31 -9.55 -30.02 -9.78
C THR A 31 -9.29 -31.20 -10.73
N TYR A 32 -8.06 -31.70 -10.79
CA TYR A 32 -7.72 -32.91 -11.54
C TYR A 32 -8.36 -34.18 -10.94
N GLN A 33 -8.37 -34.32 -9.62
CA GLN A 33 -9.05 -35.41 -8.94
C GLN A 33 -10.57 -35.32 -9.09
N ALA A 34 -11.14 -34.12 -9.01
CA ALA A 34 -12.57 -33.87 -9.24
C ALA A 34 -12.99 -34.18 -10.69
N TRP A 35 -12.10 -33.94 -11.66
CA TRP A 35 -12.27 -34.36 -13.04
C TRP A 35 -12.24 -35.88 -13.20
N LYS A 36 -11.25 -36.56 -12.60
CA LYS A 36 -11.14 -38.04 -12.64
C LYS A 36 -12.33 -38.73 -11.96
N ASN A 37 -12.88 -38.11 -10.92
CA ASN A 37 -14.01 -38.63 -10.15
C ASN A 37 -15.39 -38.26 -10.76
N GLY A 38 -15.41 -37.64 -11.94
CA GLY A 38 -16.65 -37.37 -12.68
C GLY A 38 -17.55 -36.30 -12.08
N HIS A 39 -17.05 -35.46 -11.17
CA HIS A 39 -17.84 -34.40 -10.52
C HIS A 39 -17.95 -33.10 -11.34
N ILE A 40 -17.21 -32.98 -12.46
CA ILE A 40 -17.24 -31.80 -13.35
C ILE A 40 -17.57 -32.25 -14.77
N GLU A 41 -18.83 -32.13 -15.15
CA GLU A 41 -19.40 -32.69 -16.39
C GLU A 41 -19.46 -31.69 -17.56
N SER A 42 -18.56 -30.70 -17.63
CA SER A 42 -18.54 -29.75 -18.76
C SER A 42 -17.14 -29.54 -19.32
N ALA A 43 -16.86 -30.23 -20.43
CA ALA A 43 -15.69 -30.04 -21.28
C ALA A 43 -15.63 -28.64 -21.92
N TYR A 44 -16.70 -27.85 -21.82
CA TYR A 44 -16.82 -26.54 -22.44
C TYR A 44 -15.83 -25.53 -21.84
N TYR A 45 -15.72 -25.47 -20.51
CA TYR A 45 -14.86 -24.50 -19.83
C TYR A 45 -13.37 -24.74 -20.04
N LYS A 46 -12.94 -26.00 -20.22
CA LYS A 46 -11.54 -26.34 -20.52
C LYS A 46 -11.17 -25.92 -21.94
N ALA A 47 -12.03 -26.23 -22.92
CA ALA A 47 -11.79 -25.87 -24.32
C ALA A 47 -11.75 -24.34 -24.49
N THR A 48 -12.70 -23.61 -23.89
CA THR A 48 -12.73 -22.15 -23.97
C THR A 48 -11.52 -21.50 -23.31
N LEU A 49 -11.09 -21.99 -22.13
CA LEU A 49 -9.91 -21.44 -21.46
C LEU A 49 -8.63 -21.72 -22.25
N GLN A 50 -8.51 -22.91 -22.84
CA GLN A 50 -7.34 -23.29 -23.64
C GLN A 50 -7.27 -22.54 -24.97
N GLU A 51 -8.41 -22.28 -25.63
CA GLU A 51 -8.47 -21.43 -26.83
C GLU A 51 -8.10 -19.97 -26.51
N ILE A 52 -8.61 -19.42 -25.41
CA ILE A 52 -8.30 -18.05 -24.98
C ILE A 52 -6.80 -17.91 -24.70
N ASP A 53 -6.19 -18.85 -23.97
CA ASP A 53 -4.76 -18.81 -23.60
C ASP A 53 -3.82 -19.02 -24.81
N THR A 54 -4.33 -19.65 -25.89
CA THR A 54 -3.58 -19.83 -27.15
C THR A 54 -3.59 -18.55 -28.00
N TYR A 55 -4.69 -17.80 -28.00
CA TYR A 55 -4.80 -16.54 -28.74
C TYR A 55 -4.12 -15.38 -27.99
N PHE A 56 -4.30 -15.32 -26.68
CA PHE A 56 -3.70 -14.31 -25.82
C PHE A 56 -3.33 -14.94 -24.46
N PRO A 57 -2.03 -15.00 -24.11
CA PRO A 57 -1.60 -15.71 -22.90
C PRO A 57 -1.90 -14.88 -21.64
N VAL A 58 -3.16 -14.91 -21.19
CA VAL A 58 -3.69 -14.07 -20.10
C VAL A 58 -2.86 -14.22 -18.84
N MET A 59 -2.44 -15.45 -18.51
CA MET A 59 -1.63 -15.72 -17.32
C MET A 59 -0.24 -15.10 -17.42
N THR A 60 0.41 -15.18 -18.58
CA THR A 60 1.73 -14.58 -18.82
C THR A 60 1.65 -13.05 -18.85
N SER A 61 0.58 -12.49 -19.43
CA SER A 61 0.33 -11.05 -19.42
C SER A 61 0.11 -10.50 -18.02
N LEU A 62 -0.65 -11.22 -17.18
CA LEU A 62 -0.80 -10.87 -15.75
C LEU A 62 0.54 -10.90 -15.01
N GLN A 63 1.34 -11.96 -15.20
CA GLN A 63 2.69 -12.03 -14.62
C GLN A 63 3.56 -10.85 -15.06
N PHE A 64 3.54 -10.50 -16.35
CA PHE A 64 4.28 -9.35 -16.88
C PHE A 64 3.85 -8.03 -16.23
N VAL A 65 2.54 -7.78 -16.10
CA VAL A 65 2.02 -6.56 -15.46
C VAL A 65 2.41 -6.49 -13.98
N PHE A 66 2.39 -7.61 -13.25
CA PHE A 66 2.84 -7.62 -11.86
C PHE A 66 4.34 -7.33 -11.74
N TYR A 67 5.19 -7.97 -12.54
CA TYR A 67 6.65 -7.73 -12.47
C TYR A 67 7.05 -6.33 -12.96
N MET A 68 6.52 -5.87 -14.09
CA MET A 68 6.82 -4.54 -14.63
C MET A 68 6.17 -3.43 -13.80
N GLY A 69 4.96 -3.66 -13.29
CA GLY A 69 4.26 -2.73 -12.42
C GLY A 69 5.00 -2.53 -11.09
N TRP A 70 5.45 -3.60 -10.44
CA TRP A 70 6.27 -3.48 -9.23
C TRP A 70 7.60 -2.78 -9.47
N MET A 71 8.26 -3.04 -10.61
CA MET A 71 9.50 -2.36 -10.97
C MET A 71 9.27 -0.85 -11.15
N LYS A 72 8.19 -0.45 -11.82
CA LYS A 72 7.82 0.96 -12.02
C LYS A 72 7.47 1.69 -10.71
N VAL A 73 6.82 1.02 -9.77
CA VAL A 73 6.56 1.58 -8.44
C VAL A 73 7.88 1.85 -7.69
N ILE A 74 8.85 0.95 -7.78
CA ILE A 74 10.15 1.14 -7.14
C ILE A 74 10.91 2.30 -7.79
N GLU A 75 10.85 2.44 -9.12
CA GLU A 75 11.47 3.54 -9.85
C GLU A 75 10.96 4.91 -9.36
N ALA A 76 9.64 5.06 -9.23
CA ALA A 76 9.02 6.28 -8.70
C ALA A 76 9.38 6.56 -7.23
N VAL A 77 9.66 5.53 -6.43
CA VAL A 77 10.02 5.69 -5.00
C VAL A 77 11.51 5.94 -4.80
N LEU A 78 12.36 5.57 -5.75
CA LEU A 78 13.82 5.63 -5.60
C LEU A 78 14.36 7.06 -5.65
N ASN A 79 13.76 7.94 -6.46
CA ASN A 79 14.17 9.34 -6.59
C ASN A 79 12.99 10.32 -6.47
N PRO A 80 12.46 10.56 -5.24
CA PRO A 80 11.26 11.38 -5.02
C PRO A 80 11.48 12.90 -5.17
N PHE A 81 12.63 13.32 -5.69
CA PHE A 81 13.03 14.73 -5.88
C PHE A 81 13.32 15.05 -7.36
N GLY A 82 12.82 14.23 -8.28
CA GLY A 82 12.93 14.49 -9.72
C GLY A 82 11.93 15.52 -10.22
N GLU A 83 11.66 15.48 -11.53
CA GLU A 83 10.65 16.28 -12.22
C GLU A 83 9.44 15.43 -12.67
N ASP A 84 9.35 14.17 -12.23
CA ASP A 84 8.22 13.32 -12.60
C ASP A 84 6.93 13.80 -11.90
N ASP A 85 5.77 13.56 -12.53
CA ASP A 85 4.47 14.06 -12.05
C ASP A 85 4.12 13.60 -10.62
N ASP A 86 4.73 12.50 -10.16
CA ASP A 86 4.53 11.92 -8.82
C ASP A 86 5.60 12.35 -7.78
N ASP A 87 6.57 13.19 -8.16
CA ASP A 87 7.62 13.70 -7.28
C ASP A 87 7.15 14.83 -6.35
N PHE A 88 7.93 15.12 -5.29
CA PHE A 88 7.62 16.23 -4.40
C PHE A 88 7.83 17.59 -5.08
N GLU A 89 6.80 18.46 -5.04
CA GLU A 89 6.88 19.87 -5.45
C GLU A 89 7.76 20.71 -4.50
N THR A 90 9.06 20.49 -4.56
CA THR A 90 10.04 21.06 -3.62
C THR A 90 10.15 22.58 -3.78
N ASN A 91 9.97 23.10 -4.99
CA ASN A 91 9.94 24.55 -5.27
C ASN A 91 8.77 25.25 -4.55
N ALA A 92 7.57 24.64 -4.57
CA ALA A 92 6.40 25.19 -3.87
C ALA A 92 6.60 25.19 -2.35
N LEU A 93 7.27 24.16 -1.81
CA LEU A 93 7.61 24.09 -0.38
C LEU A 93 8.64 25.16 0.01
N ILE A 94 9.65 25.42 -0.84
CA ILE A 94 10.66 26.46 -0.61
C ILE A 94 10.02 27.85 -0.63
N ASP A 95 9.20 28.15 -1.64
CA ASP A 95 8.53 29.44 -1.78
C ASP A 95 7.57 29.72 -0.62
N ARG A 96 6.86 28.69 -0.14
CA ARG A 96 6.00 28.78 1.05
C ARG A 96 6.83 29.09 2.30
N ASN A 97 7.97 28.43 2.49
CA ASN A 97 8.81 28.64 3.68
C ASN A 97 9.43 30.05 3.70
N ILE A 98 9.87 30.56 2.55
CA ILE A 98 10.38 31.93 2.41
C ILE A 98 9.25 32.95 2.62
N THR A 99 8.06 32.68 2.10
CA THR A 99 6.89 33.56 2.27
C THR A 99 6.44 33.60 3.73
N VAL A 100 6.28 32.45 4.40
CA VAL A 100 5.85 32.38 5.80
C VAL A 100 6.86 33.04 6.75
N THR A 101 8.15 32.96 6.44
CA THR A 101 9.20 33.62 7.24
C THR A 101 9.34 35.12 6.93
N SER A 102 9.13 35.53 5.67
CA SER A 102 9.19 36.94 5.26
C SER A 102 7.91 37.72 5.55
N ILE A 103 6.77 37.05 5.79
CA ILE A 103 5.61 37.69 6.43
C ILE A 103 6.11 38.24 7.77
N PRO A 104 6.19 39.57 7.93
CA PRO A 104 6.52 40.11 9.23
C PRO A 104 5.41 39.65 10.15
N ARG A 105 5.75 38.98 11.26
CA ARG A 105 4.82 38.67 12.35
C ARG A 105 4.32 39.98 12.96
N LYS A 106 3.55 40.77 12.20
CA LYS A 106 2.83 41.96 12.66
C LYS A 106 1.59 41.52 13.44
N LYS A 107 1.80 40.70 14.47
CA LYS A 107 0.99 40.67 15.67
C LYS A 107 1.93 40.26 16.81
N LYS A 108 2.70 41.24 17.29
CA LYS A 108 2.98 41.31 18.72
C LYS A 108 1.58 41.33 19.33
N LEU A 109 1.10 40.19 19.84
CA LEU A 109 -0.12 40.14 20.62
C LEU A 109 0.03 41.24 21.68
N PRO A 110 -0.98 42.10 21.89
CA PRO A 110 -0.88 43.08 22.95
C PRO A 110 -0.63 42.31 24.24
N TYR A 111 0.52 42.53 24.86
CA TYR A 111 0.78 42.11 26.22
C TYR A 111 -0.29 42.82 27.05
N ARG A 112 -1.28 42.06 27.51
CA ARG A 112 -2.25 42.56 28.49
C ARG A 112 -1.47 42.69 29.79
N GLU A 113 -1.04 43.90 30.10
CA GLU A 113 -0.62 44.26 31.45
C GLU A 113 -1.86 44.23 32.34
N ASP A 114 -2.28 43.03 32.75
CA ASP A 114 -3.12 42.91 33.94
C ASP A 114 -2.19 43.16 35.13
N SER A 115 -1.96 44.44 35.41
CA SER A 115 -1.29 44.91 36.61
C SER A 115 -2.06 44.39 37.82
N PRO A 116 -1.42 43.68 38.77
CA PRO A 116 -2.11 43.05 39.90
C PRO A 116 -2.65 44.07 40.92
N SER A 117 -2.46 45.37 40.69
CA SER A 117 -2.83 46.44 41.62
C SER A 117 -4.32 46.77 41.65
N ARG A 118 -5.09 46.50 40.58
CA ARG A 118 -6.52 46.87 40.54
C ARG A 118 -7.45 45.91 41.30
N PHE A 119 -7.00 44.69 41.60
CA PHE A 119 -7.77 43.74 42.40
C PHE A 119 -7.68 44.01 43.91
N GLN A 120 -6.58 44.61 44.40
CA GLN A 120 -6.48 44.97 45.81
C GLN A 120 -7.26 46.23 46.17
N GLU A 121 -7.37 47.20 45.26
CA GLU A 121 -8.14 48.42 45.50
C GLU A 121 -9.64 48.13 45.72
N LYS A 122 -10.21 47.21 44.93
CA LYS A 122 -11.63 46.83 45.04
C LYS A 122 -12.00 46.02 46.28
N CYS A 123 -11.04 45.39 46.96
CA CYS A 123 -11.29 44.68 48.22
C CYS A 123 -11.12 45.59 49.45
N LEU A 124 -10.45 46.74 49.31
CA LEU A 124 -10.20 47.68 50.40
C LEU A 124 -11.16 48.87 50.40
N SER A 125 -11.82 49.19 49.28
CA SER A 125 -12.98 50.09 49.27
C SER A 125 -14.26 49.28 49.42
N GLY A 126 -14.65 49.03 50.68
CA GLY A 126 -16.00 48.55 50.97
C GLY A 126 -17.02 49.64 50.66
N GLU A 127 -17.58 49.59 49.45
CA GLU A 127 -18.86 50.21 49.07
C GLU A 127 -19.63 49.22 48.18
#